data_AF-A0A6I1J7I1-F1
#
_entry.id   AF-A0A6I1J7I1-F1
#
_cell.length_a   1.000
_cell.length_b   1.000
_cell.length_c   1.000
_cell.angle_alpha   90.00
_cell.angle_beta   90.00
_cell.angle_gamma   90.00
#
_symmetry.space_group_name_H-M   'P 1'
#
loop_
_entity.id
_entity.type
_entity.pdbx_description
1 polymer ?
#
loop_
_entity_poly.entity_id
_entity_poly.type
_entity_poly.pdbx_seq_one_letter_code
_entity_poly.pdbx_strand_id
1 'polypeptide(L)' 'MALDDDIALLSRVPLFAGLGGEPVRLLAFSTETRFLRDGDVLFKEGQAADCGYVVAAGQIALTHDGGLSEHLAG' A
#
# COMPACT_ATOMS: atom_id res chain seq x y z
N MET A 1 9.56 -10.21 -5.36
CA MET A 1 8.65 -10.02 -6.50
C MET A 1 9.48 -9.59 -7.70
N ALA A 2 8.98 -9.71 -8.93
CA ALA A 2 9.65 -9.15 -10.09
C ALA A 2 9.25 -7.67 -10.23
N LEU A 3 10.18 -6.81 -10.65
CA LEU A 3 9.93 -5.38 -10.85
C LEU A 3 8.70 -5.12 -11.74
N ASP A 4 8.47 -5.97 -12.74
CA ASP A 4 7.31 -5.88 -13.63
C ASP A 4 5.97 -6.10 -12.90
N ASP A 5 5.94 -6.97 -11.88
CA ASP A 5 4.75 -7.19 -11.05
C ASP A 5 4.44 -5.94 -10.22
N ASP A 6 5.46 -5.29 -9.67
CA ASP A 6 5.33 -4.06 -8.88
C ASP A 6 4.86 -2.88 -9.76
N ILE A 7 5.40 -2.76 -10.98
CA ILE A 7 4.93 -1.76 -11.96
C ILE A 7 3.47 -1.99 -12.30
N ALA A 8 3.07 -3.24 -12.55
CA ALA A 8 1.69 -3.58 -12.89
C ALA A 8 0.74 -3.28 -11.71
N LEU A 9 1.15 -3.57 -10.48
CA LEU A 9 0.38 -3.27 -9.28
C LEU A 9 0.19 -1.76 -9.09
N LEU A 10 1.28 -0.99 -9.12
CA LEU A 10 1.24 0.46 -8.92
C LEU A 10 0.44 1.16 -10.04
N SER A 11 0.53 0.66 -11.28
CA SER A 11 -0.25 1.19 -12.41
C SER A 11 -1.76 1.07 -12.24
N ARG A 12 -2.24 0.20 -11.33
CA ARG A 12 -3.68 0.03 -11.03
C ARG A 12 -4.18 1.00 -9.95
N VAL A 13 -3.28 1.67 -9.24
CA VAL A 13 -3.64 2.61 -8.19
C VAL A 13 -4.16 3.91 -8.83
N PRO A 14 -5.40 4.33 -8.56
CA PRO A 14 -5.99 5.52 -9.20
C PRO A 14 -5.16 6.80 -8.96
N LEU A 15 -4.46 6.90 -7.83
CA LEU A 15 -3.57 8.01 -7.51
C LEU A 15 -2.44 8.18 -8.54
N PHE A 16 -1.99 7.09 -9.16
CA PHE A 16 -0.89 7.08 -10.12
C PHE A 16 -1.36 7.05 -11.57
N ALA A 17 -2.67 7.05 -11.85
CA ALA A 17 -3.21 6.92 -13.21
C ALA A 17 -2.77 8.06 -14.17
N GLY A 18 -2.41 9.23 -13.64
CA GLY A 18 -1.86 10.34 -14.41
C GLY A 18 -0.34 10.32 -14.58
N LEU A 19 0.35 9.42 -13.88
CA LEU A 19 1.79 9.22 -13.99
C LEU A 19 2.02 8.24 -15.14
N GLY A 20 2.71 8.68 -16.20
CA GLY A 20 3.08 7.78 -17.31
C GLY A 20 3.94 6.59 -16.84
N GLY A 21 4.19 5.64 -17.74
CA GLY A 21 4.87 4.38 -17.39
C GLY A 21 6.27 4.53 -16.75
N GLU A 22 7.10 5.45 -17.24
CA GLU A 22 8.44 5.70 -16.69
C GLU A 22 8.41 6.22 -15.24
N PRO A 23 7.63 7.27 -14.91
CA PRO A 23 7.42 7.67 -13.52
C PRO A 23 6.94 6.53 -12.60
N VAL A 24 6.00 5.70 -13.04
CA VAL A 24 5.54 4.55 -12.25
C VAL A 24 6.64 3.51 -12.05
N ARG A 25 7.48 3.30 -13.06
CA ARG A 25 8.64 2.41 -12.97
C ARG A 25 9.69 2.90 -11.98
N LEU A 26 9.91 4.21 -11.88
CA LEU A 26 10.77 4.78 -10.85
C LEU A 26 10.18 4.59 -9.44
N LEU A 27 8.87 4.72 -9.28
CA LEU A 27 8.20 4.43 -8.01
C LEU A 27 8.35 2.96 -7.64
N ALA A 28 8.08 2.03 -8.57
CA ALA A 28 8.26 0.59 -8.34
C ALA A 28 9.69 0.24 -7.91
N PHE A 29 10.68 0.96 -8.44
CA PHE A 29 12.07 0.77 -8.05
C PHE A 29 12.38 1.32 -6.64
N SER A 30 11.73 2.41 -6.22
CA SER A 30 11.95 3.02 -4.90
C SER A 30 11.08 2.39 -3.79
N THR A 31 10.12 1.54 -4.14
CA THR A 31 9.24 0.90 -3.16
C THR A 31 9.92 -0.29 -2.49
N GLU A 32 9.63 -0.47 -1.21
CA GLU A 32 10.09 -1.63 -0.43
C GLU A 32 8.92 -2.60 -0.19
N THR A 33 9.15 -3.89 -0.45
CA THR A 33 8.18 -4.94 -0.09
C THR A 33 8.26 -5.23 1.41
N ARG A 34 7.13 -5.15 2.10
CA ARG A 34 7.00 -5.56 3.50
C ARG A 34 6.08 -6.76 3.62
N PHE A 35 6.50 -7.74 4.42
CA PHE A 35 5.69 -8.90 4.75
C PHE A 35 5.14 -8.73 6.16
N LEU A 36 3.82 -8.84 6.30
CA LEU A 36 3.11 -8.73 7.56
C LEU A 36 2.47 -10.09 7.88
N ARG A 37 2.47 -10.44 9.16
CA ARG A 37 1.75 -11.57 9.72
C ARG A 37 0.46 -11.09 10.38
N ASP A 38 -0.41 -12.03 10.69
CA ASP A 38 -1.59 -11.76 11.50
C ASP A 38 -1.17 -11.14 12.84
N GLY A 39 -1.84 -10.05 13.21
CA GLY A 39 -1.51 -9.23 14.38
C GLY A 39 -0.41 -8.18 14.19
N ASP A 40 0.31 -8.15 13.06
CA ASP A 40 1.28 -7.09 12.80
C ASP A 40 0.59 -5.75 12.51
N VAL A 41 1.02 -4.69 13.19
CA VAL A 41 0.50 -3.33 13.01
C VAL A 41 1.34 -2.58 12.00
N LEU A 42 0.76 -2.21 10.86
CA LEU A 42 1.46 -1.45 9.81
C LEU A 42 1.68 0.02 10.19
N PHE A 43 0.65 0.67 10.71
CA PHE A 43 0.69 2.03 11.26
C PHE A 43 -0.40 2.19 12.33
N LYS A 44 -0.34 3.28 13.09
CA LYS A 44 -1.36 3.63 14.08
C LYS A 44 -2.07 4.93 13.72
N GLU A 45 -3.33 5.05 14.11
CA GLU A 45 -4.08 6.31 14.00
C GLU A 45 -3.33 7.45 14.71
N GLY A 46 -3.33 8.63 14.10
CA GLY A 46 -2.62 9.81 14.62
C GLY A 46 -1.11 9.80 14.42
N GLN A 47 -0.52 8.72 13.89
CA GLN A 47 0.89 8.72 13.49
C GLN A 47 1.08 9.60 12.25
N ALA A 48 2.17 10.39 12.24
CA ALA A 48 2.52 11.18 11.07
C ALA A 48 2.77 10.29 9.85
N ALA A 49 2.13 10.61 8.73
CA ALA A 49 2.28 9.87 7.47
C ALA A 49 3.44 10.46 6.66
N ASP A 50 4.47 9.65 6.44
CA ASP A 50 5.66 9.94 5.63
C ASP A 50 5.68 9.15 4.31
N CYS A 51 4.87 8.10 4.21
CA CYS A 51 4.76 7.24 3.04
C CYS A 51 3.34 6.67 2.84
N GLY A 52 3.11 6.02 1.71
CA GLY A 52 1.88 5.30 1.39
C GLY A 52 2.14 3.81 1.19
N TYR A 53 1.11 2.99 1.41
CA TYR A 53 1.18 1.54 1.27
C TYR A 53 0.19 1.05 0.21
N VAL A 54 0.59 0.00 -0.52
CA VAL A 54 -0.27 -0.70 -1.48
C VAL A 54 -0.29 -2.17 -1.08
N VAL A 55 -1.48 -2.74 -0.95
CA VAL A 55 -1.64 -4.17 -0.63
C VAL A 55 -1.42 -4.97 -1.90
N ALA A 56 -0.27 -5.64 -1.99
CA ALA A 56 0.05 -6.51 -3.12
C ALA A 56 -0.70 -7.85 -3.07
N ALA A 57 -0.90 -8.37 -1.86
CA ALA A 57 -1.62 -9.61 -1.60
C ALA A 57 -2.12 -9.64 -0.15
N GLY A 58 -3.26 -10.30 0.07
CA GLY A 58 -3.88 -10.41 1.39
C GLY A 58 -4.83 -9.24 1.69
N GLN A 59 -5.08 -9.01 2.97
CA GLN A 59 -5.98 -7.95 3.42
C GLN A 59 -5.41 -7.31 4.69
N ILE A 60 -5.67 -6.01 4.85
CA ILE A 60 -5.34 -5.24 6.05
C ILE A 60 -6.63 -4.68 6.62
N ALA A 61 -6.88 -4.94 7.91
CA ALA A 61 -7.98 -4.33 8.64
C ALA A 61 -7.57 -2.94 9.14
N LEU A 62 -8.36 -1.93 8.76
CA LEU A 62 -8.29 -0.59 9.31
C LEU A 62 -9.32 -0.46 10.43
N THR A 63 -8.84 -0.04 11.60
CA THR A 63 -9.64 0.22 12.79
C THR A 63 -9.42 1.66 13.24
N HIS A 64 -10.44 2.27 13.83
CA HIS A 64 -10.35 3.60 14.44
C HIS A 64 -10.50 3.47 15.95
N ASP A 65 -9.75 4.28 16.70
CA ASP A 65 -9.82 4.28 18.16
C ASP A 65 -11.16 4.89 18.61
N GLY A 66 -12.13 4.03 18.91
CA GLY A 66 -13.47 4.42 19.39
C GLY A 66 -14.64 4.18 18.42
N GLY A 67 -14.43 3.54 17.26
CA GLY A 67 -15.49 3.20 16.30
C GLY A 67 -15.61 1.70 16.02
N LEU A 68 -16.84 1.21 15.75
CA LEU A 68 -17.10 -0.16 15.28
C LEU A 68 -16.83 -0.36 13.78
N SER A 69 -16.25 0.63 13.11
CA SER A 69 -16.05 0.62 11.66
C SER A 69 -14.73 -0.05 11.31
N GLU A 70 -14.81 -1.33 10.94
CA GLU A 70 -13.72 -2.07 10.32
C GLU A 70 -13.79 -1.91 8.80
N HIS A 71 -12.69 -1.48 8.17
CA HIS A 71 -12.55 -1.47 6.72
C HIS A 71 -11.44 -2.42 6.29
N LEU A 72 -11.69 -3.26 5.29
CA LEU A 72 -10.68 -4.16 4.73
C LEU A 72 -10.10 -3.53 3.47
N ALA A 73 -8.79 -3.28 3.48
CA ALA A 73 -8.03 -2.91 2.28
C ALA A 73 -7.34 -4.16 1.71
N GLY A 74 -7.54 -4.42 0.42
CA GLY A 74 -6.95 -5.54 -0.32
C GLY A 74 -7.18 -5.43 -1.82
#